data_AF-A0ABD0S0F0-F1
#
_entry.id   AF-A0ABD0S0F0-F1
#
_cell.length_a   1.000
_cell.length_b   1.000
_cell.length_c   1.000
_cell.angle_alpha   90.00
_cell.angle_beta   90.00
_cell.angle_gamma   90.00
#
_symmetry.space_group_name_H-M   'P 1'
#
loop_
_entity.id
_entity.type
_entity.pdbx_description
1 polymer ?
#
loop_
_entity_poly.entity_id
_entity_poly.type
_entity_poly.pdbx_seq_one_letter_code
_entity_poly.pdbx_strand_id
1 'polypeptide(L)'
;DLEYLDEEFHQSLQWMKDNDIEDMLDLTFTVNEEVFGQITERELKPGGANIPVSEKNKKEYIERMVKWRIERGVVQQTESLVRGFYE
;
A
#
# COMPACT_ATOMS: atom_id res chain seq x y z
N ASP A 1 -17.19 -0.44 2.02
CA ASP A 1 -17.11 -0.88 0.62
C ASP A 1 -15.67 -1.06 0.20
N LEU A 2 -15.32 -2.25 -0.32
CA LEU A 2 -14.00 -2.49 -0.90
C LEU A 2 -13.76 -1.58 -2.11
N GLU A 3 -14.79 -1.34 -2.93
CA GLU A 3 -14.73 -0.42 -4.07
C GLU A 3 -14.37 1.02 -3.65
N TYR A 4 -14.99 1.53 -2.59
CA TYR A 4 -14.69 2.88 -2.08
C TYR A 4 -13.25 3.02 -1.56
N LEU A 5 -12.73 1.97 -0.91
CA LEU A 5 -11.34 1.95 -0.44
C LEU A 5 -10.34 1.88 -1.60
N ASP A 6 -10.69 1.22 -2.71
CA ASP A 6 -9.85 1.18 -3.91
C ASP A 6 -9.90 2.50 -4.69
N GLU A 7 -11.05 3.19 -4.73
CA GLU A 7 -11.15 4.55 -5.29
C GLU A 7 -10.29 5.55 -4.52
N GLU A 8 -10.39 5.60 -3.19
CA GLU A 8 -9.59 6.52 -2.36
C GLU A 8 -8.08 6.27 -2.51
N PHE A 9 -7.70 4.98 -2.60
CA PHE A 9 -6.33 4.58 -2.85
C PHE A 9 -5.84 5.02 -4.22
N HIS A 10 -6.63 4.79 -5.27
CA HIS A 10 -6.32 5.24 -6.62
C HIS A 10 -6.17 6.76 -6.70
N GLN A 11 -7.07 7.51 -6.06
CA GLN A 11 -7.00 8.97 -6.00
C GLN A 11 -5.74 9.45 -5.29
N SER A 12 -5.32 8.78 -4.21
CA SER A 12 -4.10 9.10 -3.48
C SER A 12 -2.84 8.86 -4.32
N LEU A 13 -2.78 7.74 -5.06
CA LEU A 13 -1.67 7.46 -5.97
C LEU A 13 -1.62 8.42 -7.16
N GLN A 14 -2.78 8.78 -7.71
CA GLN A 14 -2.88 9.75 -8.79
C GLN A 14 -2.45 11.13 -8.30
N TRP A 15 -2.85 11.53 -7.09
CA TRP A 15 -2.38 12.76 -6.49
C TRP A 15 -0.85 12.77 -6.32
N MET A 16 -0.23 11.71 -5.78
CA MET A 16 1.24 11.63 -5.67
C MET A 16 1.95 11.67 -7.04
N LYS A 17 1.30 11.14 -8.08
CA LYS A 17 1.85 11.16 -9.43
C LYS A 17 1.87 12.57 -10.01
N ASP A 18 0.76 13.29 -9.88
CA ASP A 18 0.54 14.62 -10.48
C ASP A 18 1.12 15.76 -9.62
N ASN A 19 1.35 15.53 -8.33
CA ASN A 19 1.92 16.51 -7.40
C ASN A 19 3.39 16.20 -7.11
N ASP A 20 4.12 17.26 -6.74
CA ASP A 20 5.48 17.15 -6.25
C ASP A 20 5.46 16.72 -4.79
N ILE A 21 6.04 15.56 -4.50
CA ILE A 21 6.07 14.99 -3.15
C ILE A 21 7.42 15.21 -2.46
N GLU A 22 8.41 15.82 -3.14
CA GLU A 22 9.69 16.18 -2.53
C GLU A 22 9.43 17.14 -1.35
N ASP A 23 9.91 16.79 -0.15
CA ASP A 23 9.75 17.51 1.12
C ASP A 23 8.30 17.68 1.66
N MET A 24 7.25 17.34 0.92
CA MET A 24 5.86 17.39 1.43
C MET A 24 5.49 16.19 2.29
N LEU A 25 6.06 15.03 1.97
CA LEU A 25 5.65 13.76 2.54
C LEU A 25 6.91 13.00 2.98
N ASP A 26 7.04 12.79 4.30
CA ASP A 26 8.08 11.93 4.89
C ASP A 26 7.70 10.45 4.65
N LEU A 27 7.67 10.07 3.38
CA LEU A 27 7.35 8.73 2.93
C LEU A 27 8.63 7.94 2.75
N THR A 28 8.58 6.69 3.16
CA THR A 28 9.60 5.69 2.84
C THR A 28 8.96 4.57 2.02
N PHE A 29 9.74 3.60 1.54
CA PHE A 29 9.20 2.43 0.83
C PHE A 29 8.57 1.44 1.83
N THR A 30 7.70 1.93 2.71
CA THR A 30 6.91 1.16 3.68
C THR A 30 5.43 1.47 3.53
N VAL A 31 4.59 0.56 4.01
CA VAL A 31 3.13 0.71 4.06
C VAL A 31 2.64 0.24 5.42
N ASN A 32 1.67 0.97 5.98
CA ASN A 32 0.97 0.53 7.18
C ASN A 32 -0.17 -0.39 6.80
N GLU A 33 -0.13 -1.62 7.28
CA GLU A 33 -1.17 -2.61 7.05
C GLU A 33 -1.81 -3.05 8.37
N GLU A 34 -3.15 -3.09 8.40
CA GLU A 34 -3.87 -3.64 9.53
C GLU A 34 -4.01 -5.16 9.35
N VAL A 35 -3.45 -5.91 10.29
CA VAL A 35 -3.49 -7.38 10.33
C VAL A 35 -3.97 -7.78 11.72
N PHE A 36 -5.06 -8.53 11.80
CA PHE A 36 -5.68 -8.94 13.08
C PHE A 36 -5.98 -7.78 14.06
N GLY A 37 -6.31 -6.60 13.54
CA GLY A 37 -6.57 -5.40 14.37
C GLY A 37 -5.31 -4.72 14.91
N GLN A 38 -4.13 -5.12 14.43
CA GLN A 38 -2.86 -4.45 14.73
C GLN A 38 -2.32 -3.77 13.48
N ILE A 39 -1.92 -2.51 13.61
CA ILE A 39 -1.23 -1.78 12.56
C ILE A 39 0.23 -2.23 12.56
N THR A 40 0.66 -2.84 11.46
CA THR A 40 2.04 -3.28 11.24
C THR A 40 2.61 -2.53 10.06
N GLU A 41 3.84 -2.07 10.18
CA GLU A 41 4.58 -1.49 9.06
C GLU A 41 5.24 -2.61 8.25
N ARG A 42 5.01 -2.62 6.94
CA ARG A 42 5.61 -3.55 6.00
C ARG A 42 6.44 -2.82 4.97
N GLU A 43 7.65 -3.29 4.72
CA GLU A 43 8.49 -2.76 3.65
C GLU A 43 8.01 -3.25 2.28
N LEU A 44 7.81 -2.32 1.34
CA LEU A 44 7.46 -2.60 -0.06
C LEU A 44 8.65 -3.19 -0.84
N LYS A 45 9.86 -2.95 -0.35
CA LYS A 45 11.10 -3.53 -0.88
C LYS A 45 12.12 -3.73 0.24
N PRO A 46 13.12 -4.62 0.07
CA PRO A 46 14.14 -4.86 1.09
C PRO A 46 14.86 -3.55 1.49
N GLY A 47 14.84 -3.21 2.79
CA GLY A 47 15.43 -1.98 3.31
C GLY A 47 14.65 -0.70 2.95
N GLY A 48 13.39 -0.84 2.54
CA GLY A 48 12.51 0.24 2.13
C GLY A 48 12.29 1.31 3.21
N ALA A 49 12.34 0.94 4.49
CA ALA A 49 12.23 1.88 5.60
C ALA A 49 13.36 2.93 5.64
N ASN A 50 14.52 2.64 5.04
CA ASN A 50 15.65 3.57 4.97
C ASN A 50 15.71 4.32 3.63
N ILE A 51 14.74 4.08 2.73
CA ILE A 51 14.74 4.65 1.39
C ILE A 51 13.59 5.66 1.34
N PRO A 52 13.90 6.96 1.38
CA PRO A 52 12.86 7.98 1.25
C PRO A 52 12.30 7.99 -0.18
N VAL A 53 11.01 8.26 -0.27
CA VAL A 53 10.33 8.48 -1.54
C VAL A 53 10.65 9.90 -2.00
N SER A 54 11.14 10.04 -3.22
CA SER A 54 11.47 11.30 -3.90
C SER A 54 10.85 11.30 -5.28
N GLU A 55 10.79 12.45 -5.94
CA GLU A 55 10.26 12.59 -7.30
C GLU A 55 10.88 11.60 -8.31
N LYS A 56 12.15 11.25 -8.12
CA LYS A 56 12.89 10.31 -8.98
C LYS A 56 12.44 8.86 -8.81
N ASN A 57 11.98 8.49 -7.62
CA ASN A 57 11.63 7.11 -7.27
C ASN A 57 10.14 6.93 -6.94
N LYS A 58 9.33 8.01 -6.97
CA LYS A 58 7.89 7.97 -6.70
C LYS A 58 7.12 7.02 -7.62
N LYS A 59 7.57 6.92 -8.87
CA LYS A 59 6.98 5.97 -9.84
C LYS A 59 7.18 4.53 -9.38
N GLU A 60 8.38 4.18 -8.90
CA GLU A 60 8.67 2.86 -8.32
C GLU A 60 7.78 2.62 -7.09
N TYR A 61 7.66 3.63 -6.21
CA TYR A 61 6.81 3.55 -5.02
C TYR A 61 5.35 3.27 -5.38
N ILE A 62 4.77 4.00 -6.34
CA ILE A 62 3.40 3.79 -6.83
C ILE A 62 3.23 2.38 -7.39
N GLU A 63 4.15 1.90 -8.24
CA GLU A 63 4.10 0.55 -8.79
C GLU A 63 4.13 -0.53 -7.69
N ARG A 64 4.96 -0.33 -6.66
CA ARG A 64 5.05 -1.24 -5.51
C ARG A 64 3.78 -1.23 -4.67
N MET A 65 3.21 -0.05 -4.43
CA MET A 65 1.94 0.13 -3.71
C MET A 65 0.78 -0.59 -4.40
N VAL A 66 0.68 -0.46 -5.73
CA VAL A 66 -0.34 -1.17 -6.53
C VAL A 66 -0.14 -2.68 -6.43
N LYS A 67 1.11 -3.17 -6.56
CA LYS A 67 1.41 -4.60 -6.44
C LYS A 67 1.03 -5.14 -5.07
N TRP A 68 1.45 -4.47 -3.99
CA TRP A 68 1.10 -4.85 -2.62
C TRP A 68 -0.42 -4.87 -2.41
N ARG A 69 -1.15 -3.90 -2.97
CA ARG A 69 -2.62 -3.83 -2.87
C ARG A 69 -3.30 -5.04 -3.52
N ILE A 70 -2.85 -5.44 -4.72
CA ILE A 70 -3.36 -6.63 -5.42
C ILE A 70 -3.05 -7.90 -4.60
N GLU A 71 -1.81 -8.04 -4.13
CA GLU A 71 -1.39 -9.18 -3.31
C GLU A 71 -2.24 -9.29 -2.02
N ARG A 72 -2.46 -8.17 -1.32
CA ARG A 72 -3.30 -8.13 -0.11
C ARG A 72 -4.76 -8.44 -0.42
N GLY A 73 -5.32 -7.89 -1.50
CA GLY A 73 -6.71 -8.14 -1.90
C GLY A 73 -6.98 -9.63 -2.17
N VAL A 74 -6.04 -10.32 -2.82
CA VAL A 74 -6.13 -11.77 -3.06
C VAL A 74 -6.02 -12.56 -1.76
N VAL A 75 -5.12 -12.17 -0.86
CA VAL A 75 -4.94 -12.83 0.44
C VAL A 75 -6.18 -12.67 1.32
N GLN A 76 -6.75 -11.46 1.43
CA GLN A 76 -7.98 -11.24 2.22
C GLN A 76 -9.19 -12.02 1.69
N GLN A 77 -9.35 -12.11 0.36
CA GLN A 77 -10.42 -12.93 -0.21
C GLN A 77 -10.22 -14.42 0.10
N THR A 78 -8.97 -14.91 0.00
CA THR A 78 -8.62 -16.30 0.30
C THR A 78 -8.81 -16.61 1.80
N GLU A 79 -8.39 -15.72 2.69
CA GLU A 79 -8.59 -15.87 4.13
C GLU A 79 -10.07 -15.81 4.53
N SER A 80 -10.87 -14.95 3.89
CA SER A 80 -12.31 -14.89 4.12
C SER A 80 -13.01 -16.19 3.70
N LEU A 81 -12.57 -16.79 2.58
CA LEU A 81 -13.00 -18.12 2.15
C LEU A 81 -12.64 -19.19 3.18
N VAL A 82 -11.38 -19.23 3.63
CA VAL A 82 -10.92 -20.21 4.63
C VAL A 82 -11.67 -20.06 5.94
N ARG A 83 -11.89 -18.83 6.42
CA ARG A 83 -12.64 -18.56 7.66
C ARG A 83 -14.10 -19.02 7.56
N GLY A 84 -14.74 -18.82 6.40
CA GLY A 84 -16.09 -19.33 6.13
C GLY A 84 -16.18 -20.86 5.98
N PHE A 85 -15.06 -21.57 5.79
CA PHE A 85 -15.01 -23.05 5.83
C PHE A 85 -14.82 -23.61 7.26
N TYR A 86 -14.33 -22.80 8.19
CA TYR A 86 -14.13 -23.17 9.60
C TYR A 86 -15.23 -22.66 10.52
N GLU A 87 -16.32 -22.12 9.96
CA GLU A 87 -17.60 -21.84 10.64
C GLU A 87 -18.65 -22.92 10.33
#